data_AF-A0A973Z0I6-F1
#
_entry.id   AF-A0A973Z0I6-F1
#
_cell.length_a   1.000
_cell.length_b   1.000
_cell.length_c   1.000
_cell.angle_alpha   90.00
_cell.angle_beta   90.00
_cell.angle_gamma   90.00
#
_symmetry.space_group_name_H-M   'P 1'
#
loop_
_entity.id
_entity.type
_entity.pdbx_description
1 polymer ?
#
loop_
_entity_poly.entity_id
_entity_poly.type
_entity_poly.pdbx_seq_one_letter_code
_entity_poly.pdbx_strand_id
1 'polypeptide(L)'
;MEDPVAHLWRGTVALRVVTFLFALGNAIVQRDYYERPWLAWAAIAAMALWSVFTIQAYSREHGRRPWIVVADVAVTCGLMSLSPLIMTDLQFLFSVPLITTIWAACPPVAAGALGGQAAGAVSGFVVGLSTYLNRGALSVDLVRDVVLLAGAGFLVGMASS
;
A
#
# COMPACT_ATOMS: atom_id res chain seq x y z
N MET A 1 25.61 -2.99 20.18
CA MET A 1 25.12 -3.69 18.97
C MET A 1 23.72 -3.17 18.74
N GLU A 2 23.55 -2.25 17.78
CA GLU A 2 22.22 -1.77 17.39
C GLU A 2 21.43 -2.93 16.81
N ASP A 3 20.19 -3.07 17.26
CA ASP A 3 19.29 -4.16 16.90
C ASP A 3 18.89 -4.00 15.40
N PRO A 4 19.36 -4.86 14.48
CA PRO A 4 19.15 -4.70 13.04
C PRO A 4 17.67 -4.57 12.67
N VAL A 5 16.81 -5.23 13.45
CA VAL A 5 15.37 -5.26 13.27
C VAL A 5 14.75 -3.87 13.52
N ALA A 6 15.32 -3.08 14.42
CA ALA A 6 14.84 -1.72 14.69
C ALA A 6 14.99 -0.80 13.47
N HIS A 7 16.03 -1.00 12.66
CA HIS A 7 16.25 -0.23 11.44
C HIS A 7 15.25 -0.60 10.34
N LEU A 8 14.85 -1.87 10.27
CA LEU A 8 13.84 -2.33 9.32
C LEU A 8 12.47 -1.67 9.58
N TRP A 9 12.05 -1.61 10.85
CA TRP A 9 10.81 -0.94 11.24
C TRP A 9 10.80 0.57 10.94
N ARG A 10 11.94 1.25 11.17
CA ARG A 10 12.11 2.65 10.78
C ARG A 10 12.02 2.83 9.26
N GLY A 11 12.56 1.89 8.50
CA GLY A 11 12.43 1.82 7.04
C GLY A 11 10.97 1.69 6.59
N THR A 12 10.19 0.79 7.21
CA THR A 12 8.76 0.63 6.92
C THR A 12 7.97 1.91 7.19
N VAL A 13 8.25 2.58 8.32
CA VAL A 13 7.64 3.88 8.66
C VAL A 13 8.03 4.95 7.64
N ALA A 14 9.30 5.04 7.26
CA ALA A 14 9.77 6.00 6.25
C ALA A 14 9.11 5.76 4.89
N LEU A 15 9.04 4.50 4.43
CA LEU A 15 8.35 4.11 3.21
C LEU A 15 6.88 4.56 3.23
N ARG A 16 6.19 4.37 4.37
CA ARG A 16 4.79 4.78 4.52
C ARG A 16 4.61 6.28 4.34
N VAL A 17 5.50 7.08 4.92
CA VAL A 17 5.47 8.54 4.80
C VAL A 17 5.74 8.98 3.37
N VAL A 18 6.80 8.45 2.75
CA VAL A 18 7.19 8.82 1.37
C VAL A 18 6.09 8.49 0.37
N THR A 19 5.52 7.28 0.46
CA THR A 19 4.45 6.84 -0.46
C THR A 19 3.15 7.64 -0.25
N PHE A 20 2.83 8.01 1.00
CA PHE A 20 1.70 8.90 1.29
C PHE A 20 1.91 10.32 0.72
N LEU A 21 3.10 10.90 0.89
CA LEU A 21 3.42 12.22 0.34
C LEU A 21 3.35 12.22 -1.19
N PHE A 22 3.79 11.14 -1.84
CA PHE A 22 3.63 10.97 -3.27
C PHE A 22 2.15 10.94 -3.68
N ALA A 23 1.33 10.15 -2.97
CA ALA A 23 -0.11 10.08 -3.23
C ALA A 23 -0.78 11.45 -3.06
N LEU A 24 -0.42 12.19 -2.01
CA LEU A 24 -0.90 13.56 -1.76
C LEU A 24 -0.49 14.52 -2.87
N GLY A 25 0.78 14.48 -3.30
CA GLY A 25 1.28 15.31 -4.41
C GLY A 25 0.53 15.03 -5.71
N ASN A 26 0.32 13.75 -6.04
CA ASN A 26 -0.44 13.34 -7.21
C ASN A 26 -1.89 13.83 -7.14
N ALA A 27 -2.54 13.72 -5.97
CA ALA A 27 -3.90 14.22 -5.77
C ALA A 27 -4.01 15.75 -5.92
N ILE A 28 -2.98 16.51 -5.50
CA ILE A 28 -2.93 17.97 -5.66
C ILE A 28 -2.77 18.35 -7.13
N VAL A 29 -1.87 17.68 -7.87
CA VAL A 29 -1.62 17.95 -9.30
C VAL A 29 -2.84 17.58 -10.14
N GLN A 30 -3.48 16.45 -9.84
CA GLN A 30 -4.60 15.93 -10.62
C GLN A 30 -5.95 16.49 -10.15
N ARG A 31 -5.98 17.41 -9.18
CA ARG A 31 -7.21 17.87 -8.51
C ARG A 31 -8.27 18.40 -9.47
N ASP A 32 -7.83 19.06 -10.54
CA ASP A 32 -8.70 19.73 -11.52
C ASP A 32 -9.26 18.74 -12.56
N TYR A 33 -8.77 17.49 -12.57
CA TYR A 33 -9.20 16.42 -13.46
C TYR A 33 -10.10 15.38 -12.78
N TYR A 34 -10.40 15.52 -11.48
CA TYR A 34 -11.33 14.63 -10.79
C TYR A 34 -12.77 15.10 -11.01
N GLU A 35 -13.63 14.20 -11.50
CA GLU A 35 -15.08 14.49 -11.57
C GLU A 35 -15.71 14.65 -10.18
N ARG A 36 -15.16 13.97 -9.17
CA ARG A 36 -15.66 14.00 -7.79
C ARG A 36 -14.52 14.29 -6.81
N PRO A 37 -14.07 15.56 -6.70
CA PRO A 37 -12.91 15.91 -5.87
C PRO A 37 -13.08 15.54 -4.39
N TRP A 38 -14.31 15.57 -3.87
CA TRP A 38 -14.62 15.20 -2.48
C TRP A 38 -14.27 13.72 -2.17
N LEU A 39 -14.42 12.82 -3.13
CA LEU A 39 -14.06 11.40 -2.96
C LEU A 39 -12.53 11.22 -2.93
N ALA A 40 -11.80 11.93 -3.80
CA ALA A 40 -10.34 11.90 -3.80
C ALA A 40 -9.78 12.39 -2.46
N TRP A 41 -10.31 13.49 -1.92
CA TRP A 41 -9.95 14.00 -0.60
C TRP A 41 -10.34 13.04 0.53
N ALA A 42 -11.49 12.38 0.45
CA ALA A 42 -11.88 11.36 1.43
C ALA A 42 -10.92 10.16 1.43
N ALA A 43 -10.49 9.69 0.25
CA ALA A 43 -9.50 8.62 0.12
C ALA A 43 -8.14 9.03 0.69
N ILE A 44 -7.67 10.24 0.38
CA ILE A 44 -6.43 10.79 0.96
C ILE A 44 -6.53 10.92 2.48
N ALA A 45 -7.66 11.40 3.01
CA ALA A 45 -7.88 11.50 4.45
C ALA A 45 -7.86 10.12 5.13
N ALA A 46 -8.47 9.11 4.51
CA ALA A 46 -8.43 7.73 5.00
C ALA A 46 -7.00 7.14 4.96
N MET A 47 -6.25 7.37 3.87
CA MET A 47 -4.84 6.98 3.77
C MET A 47 -3.99 7.68 4.84
N ALA A 48 -4.24 8.96 5.11
CA ALA A 48 -3.54 9.73 6.12
C ALA A 48 -3.81 9.15 7.52
N LEU A 49 -5.08 8.96 7.85
CA LEU A 49 -5.52 8.44 9.15
C LEU A 49 -4.96 7.04 9.41
N TRP A 50 -5.00 6.17 8.39
CA TRP A 50 -4.44 4.83 8.46
C TRP A 50 -2.90 4.83 8.52
N SER A 51 -2.24 5.72 7.80
CA SER A 51 -0.78 5.88 7.88
C SER A 51 -0.35 6.36 9.27
N VAL A 52 -1.03 7.34 9.85
CA VAL A 52 -0.78 7.79 11.23
C VAL A 52 -1.00 6.64 12.23
N PHE A 53 -2.08 5.87 12.07
CA PHE A 53 -2.37 4.71 12.91
C PHE A 53 -1.25 3.66 12.83
N THR A 54 -0.87 3.24 11.62
CA THR A 54 0.20 2.24 11.41
C THR A 54 1.56 2.73 11.91
N ILE A 55 1.91 4.00 11.72
CA ILE A 55 3.14 4.59 12.27
C ILE A 55 3.14 4.53 13.81
N GLN A 56 2.04 4.92 14.45
CA GLN A 56 1.93 4.84 15.92
C GLN A 56 1.95 3.40 16.42
N ALA A 57 1.29 2.49 15.71
CA ALA A 57 1.26 1.07 16.06
C ALA A 57 2.66 0.45 15.95
N TYR A 58 3.37 0.67 14.83
CA TYR A 58 4.71 0.12 14.61
C TYR A 58 5.80 0.79 15.46
N SER A 59 5.58 2.01 15.94
CA SER A 59 6.50 2.69 16.87
C SER A 59 6.43 2.14 18.29
N ARG A 60 5.39 1.38 18.65
CA ARG A 60 5.27 0.74 19.97
C ARG A 60 5.74 -0.72 19.88
N GLU A 61 6.60 -1.16 20.80
CA GLU A 61 7.07 -2.56 20.88
C GLU A 61 5.92 -3.58 20.91
N HIS A 62 4.77 -3.19 21.47
CA HIS A 62 3.54 -3.98 21.56
C HIS A 62 2.70 -4.05 20.27
N GLY A 63 2.99 -3.22 19.26
CA GLY A 63 2.23 -3.12 18.00
C GLY A 63 2.78 -3.96 16.85
N ARG A 64 3.82 -4.77 17.09
CA ARG A 64 4.31 -5.81 16.17
C ARG A 64 3.37 -7.02 16.17
N ARG A 65 2.07 -6.81 15.95
CA ARG A 65 1.05 -7.86 16.01
C ARG A 65 0.59 -8.25 14.60
N PRO A 66 0.42 -9.54 14.31
CA PRO A 66 0.00 -10.01 12.99
C PRO A 66 -1.36 -9.47 12.57
N TRP A 67 -2.26 -9.20 13.51
CA TRP A 67 -3.58 -8.61 13.20
C TRP A 67 -3.48 -7.20 12.61
N ILE A 68 -2.46 -6.40 12.97
CA ILE A 68 -2.27 -5.06 12.42
C ILE A 68 -1.86 -5.15 10.95
N VAL A 69 -1.00 -6.11 10.60
CA VAL A 69 -0.59 -6.36 9.22
C VAL A 69 -1.77 -6.85 8.38
N VAL A 70 -2.59 -7.76 8.91
CA VAL A 70 -3.81 -8.22 8.22
C VAL A 70 -4.77 -7.05 8.00
N ALA A 71 -4.98 -6.22 9.03
CA ALA A 71 -5.80 -5.02 8.89
C ALA A 71 -5.20 -4.04 7.87
N ASP A 72 -3.88 -3.94 7.77
CA ASP A 72 -3.20 -3.06 6.81
C ASP A 72 -3.46 -3.50 5.37
N VAL A 73 -3.35 -4.80 5.09
CA VAL A 73 -3.71 -5.38 3.81
C VAL A 73 -5.20 -5.14 3.53
N ALA A 74 -6.08 -5.39 4.49
CA ALA A 74 -7.53 -5.23 4.31
C ALA A 74 -7.93 -3.78 4.01
N VAL A 75 -7.39 -2.81 4.76
CA VAL A 75 -7.65 -1.38 4.53
C VAL A 75 -7.09 -0.94 3.18
N THR A 76 -5.92 -1.45 2.80
CA THR A 76 -5.34 -1.16 1.48
C THR A 76 -6.22 -1.68 0.36
N CYS A 77 -6.64 -2.94 0.43
CA CYS A 77 -7.58 -3.52 -0.53
C CYS A 77 -8.92 -2.76 -0.54
N GLY A 78 -9.44 -2.36 0.61
CA GLY A 78 -10.69 -1.59 0.71
C GLY A 78 -10.59 -0.21 0.05
N LEU A 79 -9.49 0.52 0.26
CA LEU A 79 -9.24 1.82 -0.38
C LEU A 79 -9.00 1.67 -1.90
N MET A 80 -8.34 0.58 -2.32
CA MET A 80 -8.24 0.23 -3.74
C MET A 80 -9.61 -0.05 -4.35
N SER A 81 -10.50 -0.72 -3.63
CA SER A 81 -11.88 -0.96 -4.09
C SER A 81 -12.77 0.28 -4.07
N LEU A 82 -12.45 1.30 -3.26
CA LEU A 82 -13.09 2.60 -3.40
C LEU A 82 -12.63 3.33 -4.66
N SER A 83 -11.40 3.11 -5.13
CA SER A 83 -10.82 3.85 -6.25
C SER A 83 -11.62 3.78 -7.57
N PRO A 84 -12.22 2.65 -8.01
CA PRO A 84 -13.09 2.65 -9.18
C PRO A 84 -14.39 3.46 -8.99
N LEU A 85 -14.82 3.76 -7.76
CA LEU A 85 -15.95 4.68 -7.51
C LEU A 85 -15.56 6.16 -7.59
N ILE A 86 -14.25 6.45 -7.53
CA ILE A 86 -13.68 7.81 -7.61
C ILE A 86 -13.29 8.16 -9.06
N MET A 87 -12.96 7.15 -9.86
CA MET A 87 -12.35 7.28 -11.16
C MET A 87 -13.41 7.23 -12.28
N THR A 88 -13.41 8.23 -13.17
CA THR A 88 -14.26 8.27 -14.37
C THR A 88 -13.85 7.20 -15.38
N ASP A 89 -14.78 6.71 -16.21
CA ASP A 89 -14.52 5.75 -17.31
C ASP A 89 -13.34 6.17 -18.21
N LEU A 90 -13.15 7.49 -18.41
CA LEU A 90 -12.01 8.05 -19.17
C LEU A 90 -10.65 7.82 -18.48
N GLN A 91 -10.55 7.94 -17.16
CA GLN A 91 -9.30 7.68 -16.44
C GLN A 91 -8.95 6.18 -16.41
N PHE A 92 -9.96 5.32 -16.48
CA PHE A 92 -9.79 3.87 -16.72
C PHE A 92 -9.25 3.59 -18.13
N LEU A 93 -9.80 4.27 -19.15
CA LEU A 93 -9.35 4.17 -20.54
C LEU A 93 -7.90 4.65 -20.76
N PHE A 94 -7.45 5.66 -20.01
CA PHE A 94 -6.08 6.18 -20.10
C PHE A 94 -5.07 5.46 -19.18
N SER A 95 -5.46 4.36 -18.52
CA SER A 95 -4.57 3.59 -17.63
C SER A 95 -3.88 4.43 -16.56
N VAL A 96 -4.54 5.48 -16.06
CA VAL A 96 -3.93 6.36 -15.05
C VAL A 96 -3.63 5.54 -13.80
N PRO A 97 -2.41 5.59 -13.24
CA PRO A 97 -2.09 4.86 -12.02
C PRO A 97 -2.97 5.36 -10.87
N LEU A 98 -3.56 4.43 -10.11
CA LEU A 98 -4.40 4.77 -8.96
C LEU A 98 -3.56 5.53 -7.93
N ILE A 99 -4.20 6.43 -7.18
CA ILE A 99 -3.58 7.19 -6.08
C ILE A 99 -2.89 6.26 -5.06
N THR A 100 -3.41 5.03 -4.91
CA THR A 100 -2.98 4.06 -3.92
C THR A 100 -1.88 3.10 -4.39
N THR A 101 -1.49 3.06 -5.68
CA THR A 101 -0.61 1.99 -6.21
C THR A 101 0.73 1.91 -5.49
N ILE A 102 1.43 3.05 -5.33
CA ILE A 102 2.72 3.06 -4.64
C ILE A 102 2.55 2.80 -3.14
N TRP A 103 1.47 3.34 -2.55
CA TRP A 103 1.16 3.14 -1.14
C TRP A 103 0.83 1.67 -0.81
N ALA A 104 0.28 0.93 -1.77
CA ALA A 104 -0.06 -0.49 -1.65
C ALA A 104 1.17 -1.42 -1.51
N ALA A 105 2.39 -0.91 -1.72
CA ALA A 105 3.63 -1.62 -1.41
C ALA A 105 3.96 -1.67 0.10
N CYS A 106 3.31 -0.85 0.92
CA CYS A 106 3.62 -0.79 2.34
C CYS A 106 3.18 -2.04 3.13
N PRO A 107 1.96 -2.60 2.94
CA PRO A 107 1.54 -3.80 3.66
C PRO A 107 2.43 -5.03 3.40
N PRO A 108 2.86 -5.33 2.15
CA PRO A 108 3.78 -6.44 1.89
C PRO A 108 5.13 -6.30 2.58
N VAL A 109 5.68 -5.09 2.62
CA VAL A 109 6.93 -4.79 3.32
C VAL A 109 6.75 -4.97 4.84
N ALA A 110 5.65 -4.47 5.41
CA ALA A 110 5.35 -4.64 6.83
C ALA A 110 5.11 -6.13 7.21
N ALA A 111 4.45 -6.89 6.33
CA ALA A 111 4.24 -8.31 6.51
C ALA A 111 5.55 -9.11 6.44
N GLY A 112 6.43 -8.76 5.50
CA GLY A 112 7.77 -9.33 5.41
C GLY A 112 8.57 -9.06 6.68
N ALA A 113 8.61 -7.81 7.14
CA ALA A 113 9.34 -7.40 8.33
C ALA A 113 8.86 -8.07 9.63
N LEU A 114 7.58 -8.45 9.71
CA LEU A 114 7.00 -9.08 10.89
C LEU A 114 6.98 -10.61 10.83
N GLY A 115 6.63 -11.18 9.68
CA GLY A 115 6.32 -12.60 9.51
C GLY A 115 7.29 -13.34 8.58
N GLY A 116 8.38 -12.69 8.17
CA GLY A 116 9.39 -13.26 7.29
C GLY A 116 8.97 -13.34 5.83
N GLN A 117 9.82 -14.01 5.03
CA GLN A 117 9.73 -14.03 3.57
C GLN A 117 8.37 -14.50 3.01
N ALA A 118 7.76 -15.50 3.64
CA ALA A 118 6.49 -16.07 3.19
C ALA A 118 5.32 -15.09 3.42
N ALA A 119 5.30 -14.42 4.57
CA ALA A 119 4.27 -13.44 4.89
C ALA A 119 4.32 -12.23 3.93
N GLY A 120 5.53 -11.76 3.60
CA GLY A 120 5.74 -10.69 2.63
C GLY A 120 5.31 -11.07 1.20
N ALA A 121 5.65 -12.27 0.74
CA ALA A 121 5.25 -12.74 -0.58
C ALA A 121 3.72 -12.90 -0.70
N VAL A 122 3.10 -13.54 0.29
CA VAL A 122 1.64 -13.79 0.29
C VAL A 122 0.85 -12.48 0.32
N SER A 123 1.25 -11.54 1.18
CA SER A 123 0.58 -10.22 1.24
C SER A 123 0.74 -9.43 -0.05
N GLY A 124 1.92 -9.46 -0.69
CA GLY A 124 2.13 -8.86 -2.01
C GLY A 124 1.23 -9.46 -3.09
N PHE A 125 1.07 -10.78 -3.07
CA PHE A 125 0.14 -11.47 -3.97
C PHE A 125 -1.33 -11.09 -3.70
N VAL A 126 -1.75 -11.01 -2.44
CA VAL A 126 -3.12 -10.60 -2.05
C VAL A 126 -3.43 -9.18 -2.52
N VAL A 127 -2.51 -8.24 -2.33
CA VAL A 127 -2.66 -6.86 -2.82
C VAL A 127 -2.78 -6.84 -4.34
N GLY A 128 -1.88 -7.54 -5.05
CA GLY A 128 -1.93 -7.62 -6.50
C GLY A 128 -3.22 -8.30 -7.03
N LEU A 129 -3.74 -9.31 -6.33
CA LEU A 129 -5.04 -9.91 -6.63
C LEU A 129 -6.19 -8.93 -6.42
N SER A 130 -6.13 -8.09 -5.39
CA SER A 130 -7.10 -7.01 -5.19
C SER A 130 -7.03 -5.99 -6.34
N THR A 131 -5.83 -5.65 -6.84
CA THR A 131 -5.66 -4.82 -8.04
C THR A 131 -6.34 -5.46 -9.25
N TYR A 132 -6.18 -6.77 -9.44
CA TYR A 132 -6.81 -7.52 -10.53
C TYR A 132 -8.34 -7.46 -10.45
N LEU A 133 -8.91 -7.76 -9.28
CA LEU A 133 -10.36 -7.76 -9.06
C LEU A 133 -10.99 -6.39 -9.33
N ASN A 134 -10.26 -5.32 -9.00
CA ASN A 134 -10.72 -3.95 -9.24
C ASN A 134 -10.57 -3.49 -10.69
N ARG A 135 -9.54 -3.95 -11.41
CA ARG A 135 -9.31 -3.57 -12.81
C ARG A 135 -10.05 -4.46 -13.81
N GLY A 136 -10.41 -5.69 -13.43
CA GLY A 136 -11.10 -6.66 -14.29
C GLY A 136 -10.31 -7.13 -15.52
N ALA A 137 -9.05 -6.69 -15.68
CA ALA A 137 -8.24 -6.94 -16.86
C ALA A 137 -6.86 -7.50 -16.46
N LEU A 138 -6.51 -8.67 -17.03
CA LEU A 138 -5.16 -9.19 -17.01
C LEU A 138 -4.30 -8.37 -17.98
N SER A 139 -3.41 -7.55 -17.42
CA SER A 139 -2.47 -6.71 -18.18
C SER A 139 -1.05 -6.96 -17.71
N VAL A 140 -0.07 -6.63 -18.56
CA VAL A 140 1.36 -6.71 -18.21
C VAL A 140 1.67 -5.82 -17.00
N ASP A 141 1.01 -4.67 -16.88
CA ASP A 141 1.18 -3.76 -15.75
C ASP A 141 0.75 -4.40 -14.43
N LEU A 142 -0.34 -5.16 -14.43
CA LEU A 142 -0.81 -5.89 -13.25
C LEU A 142 0.19 -6.98 -12.84
N VAL A 143 0.67 -7.77 -13.80
CA VAL A 143 1.67 -8.82 -13.51
C VAL A 143 2.94 -8.20 -12.92
N ARG A 144 3.40 -7.07 -13.50
CA ARG A 144 4.53 -6.31 -12.97
C ARG A 144 4.27 -5.85 -11.53
N ASP A 145 3.09 -5.31 -11.25
CA ASP A 145 2.71 -4.84 -9.90
C ASP A 145 2.75 -6.00 -8.89
N VAL A 146 2.10 -7.12 -9.20
CA VAL A 146 2.11 -8.33 -8.35
C VAL A 146 3.52 -8.81 -8.07
N VAL A 147 4.36 -8.93 -9.10
CA VAL A 147 5.74 -9.41 -8.98
C VAL A 147 6.58 -8.46 -8.13
N LEU A 148 6.43 -7.14 -8.32
CA LEU A 148 7.16 -6.14 -7.53
C LEU A 148 6.72 -6.15 -6.06
N LEU A 149 5.42 -6.23 -5.79
CA LEU A 149 4.88 -6.24 -4.42
C LEU A 149 5.27 -7.52 -3.67
N ALA A 150 5.07 -8.68 -4.30
CA ALA A 150 5.45 -9.96 -3.72
C ALA A 150 6.97 -10.09 -3.55
N GLY A 151 7.74 -9.65 -4.55
CA GLY A 151 9.20 -9.63 -4.52
C GLY A 151 9.74 -8.72 -3.41
N ALA A 152 9.23 -7.49 -3.30
CA ALA A 152 9.64 -6.55 -2.25
C ALA A 152 9.33 -7.10 -0.85
N GLY A 153 8.13 -7.64 -0.64
CA GLY A 153 7.76 -8.27 0.64
C GLY A 153 8.64 -9.47 0.97
N PHE A 154 8.94 -10.33 -0.02
CA PHE A 154 9.82 -11.48 0.14
C PHE A 154 11.25 -11.07 0.52
N LEU A 155 11.84 -10.12 -0.21
CA LEU A 155 13.20 -9.62 0.04
C LEU A 155 13.34 -9.01 1.45
N VAL A 156 12.35 -8.20 1.86
CA VAL A 156 12.32 -7.63 3.22
C VAL A 156 12.18 -8.74 4.27
N GLY A 157 11.35 -9.75 4.00
CA GLY A 157 11.22 -10.89 4.88
C GLY A 157 12.50 -11.70 5.03
N MET A 158 13.27 -11.89 3.95
CA MET A 158 14.59 -12.52 4.02
C MET A 158 15.57 -11.69 4.87
N ALA A 159 15.55 -10.36 4.74
CA ALA A 159 16.43 -9.48 5.51
C ALA A 159 16.06 -9.44 7.01
N SER A 160 14.83 -9.80 7.37
CA SER A 160 14.34 -9.85 8.75
C SER A 160 14.51 -11.21 9.44
N SER A 161 14.80 -12.27 8.68
CA SER A 161 14.93 -13.66 9.16
C SER A 161 16.37 -13.98 9.53
#